data_AF-A0A537JPI0-F1
#
_entry.id   AF-A0A537JPI0-F1
#
_cell.length_a   1.000
_cell.length_b   1.000
_cell.length_c   1.000
_cell.angle_alpha   90.00
_cell.angle_beta   90.00
_cell.angle_gamma   90.00
#
_symmetry.space_group_name_H-M   'P 1'
#
loop_
_entity.id
_entity.type
_entity.pdbx_description
1 polymer ?
#
loop_
_entity_poly.entity_id
_entity_poly.type
_entity_poly.pdbx_seq_one_letter_code
_entity_poly.pdbx_strand_id
1 'polypeptide(L)'
;MGLFQEAGERFPLTRWGQRALFAVGWVQFRSQEWGPARATWLRMVREPGGEAAPAALYWAARAAEAQGRSDLAADEYRRVSSQYPDSYYGQRGAARINISLRAAVIPLGDPPAGEVPAYDGYVELEALAQIDDATTELKAAAESAPPKYRQALGALLSQRYAQQGDVRQGIAMAEQVRDGLGGAGRGLGGDCRSSSGRRCIRRRSGRPSAAPPRAPESIRT
;
A
#
# COMPACT_ATOMS: atom_id res chain seq x y z
N MET A 1 21.26 -0.65 24.93
CA MET A 1 20.04 -1.19 24.29
C MET A 1 18.76 -0.68 24.95
N GLY A 2 18.65 -0.70 26.29
CA GLY A 2 17.42 -0.36 27.01
C GLY A 2 16.76 0.98 26.66
N LEU A 3 17.54 2.07 26.53
CA LEU A 3 16.98 3.41 26.31
C LEU A 3 16.31 3.58 24.93
N PHE A 4 16.85 2.95 23.88
CA PHE A 4 16.22 2.94 22.55
C PHE A 4 14.99 2.03 22.50
N GLN A 5 15.02 0.90 23.20
CA GLN A 5 13.87 0.03 23.31
C GLN A 5 12.73 0.72 24.06
N GLU A 6 13.02 1.36 25.18
CA GLU A 6 12.05 2.11 25.97
C GLU A 6 11.43 3.25 25.16
N ALA A 7 12.24 4.05 24.46
CA ALA A 7 11.74 5.12 23.60
C ALA A 7 10.84 4.59 22.47
N GLY A 8 11.24 3.47 21.85
CA GLY A 8 10.48 2.80 20.81
C GLY A 8 9.16 2.21 21.30
N GLU A 9 9.12 1.71 22.53
CA GLU A 9 7.93 1.11 23.13
C GLU A 9 6.96 2.15 23.70
N ARG A 10 7.47 3.26 24.22
CA ARG A 10 6.65 4.37 24.75
C ARG A 10 6.06 5.25 23.65
N PHE A 11 6.78 5.43 22.53
CA PHE A 11 6.36 6.33 21.44
C PHE A 11 6.37 5.67 20.06
N PRO A 12 5.79 4.48 19.86
CA PRO A 12 5.96 3.64 18.67
C PRO A 12 5.45 4.27 17.37
N LEU A 13 4.51 5.22 17.46
CA LEU A 13 3.92 5.90 16.31
C LEU A 13 4.69 7.15 15.87
N THR A 14 5.62 7.63 16.69
CA THR A 14 6.41 8.82 16.35
C THR A 14 7.56 8.46 15.42
N ARG A 15 7.98 9.40 14.57
CA ARG A 15 9.20 9.27 13.72
C ARG A 15 10.40 8.80 14.55
N TRP A 16 10.55 9.32 15.76
CA TRP A 16 11.66 8.99 16.66
C TRP A 16 11.54 7.59 17.26
N GLY A 17 10.35 7.19 17.71
CA GLY A 17 10.11 5.83 18.21
C GLY A 17 10.29 4.77 17.12
N GLN A 18 9.83 5.02 15.90
CA GLN A 18 10.10 4.12 14.77
C GLN A 18 11.60 4.01 14.46
N ARG A 19 12.34 5.13 14.49
CA ARG A 19 13.81 5.10 14.33
C ARG A 19 14.50 4.33 15.46
N ALA A 20 14.03 4.49 16.69
CA ALA A 20 14.57 3.78 17.85
C ALA A 20 14.34 2.27 17.75
N LEU A 21 13.11 1.84 17.42
CA LEU A 21 12.79 0.42 17.17
C LEU A 21 13.61 -0.16 16.01
N PHE A 22 13.79 0.61 14.94
CA PHE A 22 14.62 0.19 13.82
C PHE A 22 16.07 -0.04 14.24
N ALA A 23 16.63 0.86 15.05
CA ALA A 23 17.98 0.73 15.60
C ALA A 23 18.12 -0.50 16.51
N VAL A 24 17.12 -0.79 17.35
CA VAL A 24 17.09 -2.02 18.19
C VAL A 24 17.16 -3.27 17.32
N GLY A 25 16.32 -3.36 16.28
CA GLY A 25 16.35 -4.48 15.34
C GLY A 25 17.71 -4.63 14.65
N TRP A 26 18.36 -3.51 14.32
CA TRP A 26 19.70 -3.53 13.74
C TRP A 26 20.76 -4.08 14.69
N VAL A 27 20.73 -3.68 15.97
CA VAL A 27 21.70 -4.22 16.94
C VAL A 27 21.46 -5.72 17.13
N GLN A 28 20.20 -6.17 17.26
CA GLN A 28 19.86 -7.60 17.33
C GLN A 28 20.39 -8.38 16.11
N PHE A 29 20.17 -7.84 14.90
CA PHE A 29 20.68 -8.44 13.67
C PHE A 29 22.21 -8.53 13.68
N ARG A 30 22.93 -7.46 14.05
CA ARG A 30 24.40 -7.52 14.09
C ARG A 30 24.93 -8.48 15.18
N SER A 31 24.17 -8.69 16.24
CA SER A 31 24.45 -9.71 17.27
C SER A 31 24.07 -11.13 16.87
N GLN A 32 23.65 -11.37 15.62
CA GLN A 32 23.16 -12.66 15.10
C GLN A 32 21.88 -13.18 15.79
N GLU A 33 21.17 -12.30 16.50
CA GLU A 33 19.86 -12.57 17.07
C GLU A 33 18.78 -12.37 16.00
N TRP A 34 18.83 -13.18 14.94
CA TRP A 34 17.97 -13.02 13.77
C TRP A 34 16.47 -13.12 14.10
N GLY A 35 16.10 -14.05 14.99
CA GLY A 35 14.71 -14.26 15.41
C GLY A 35 14.12 -13.02 16.10
N PRO A 36 14.77 -12.52 17.17
CA PRO A 36 14.43 -11.25 17.81
C PRO A 36 14.42 -10.06 16.85
N ALA A 37 15.45 -9.92 16.00
CA ALA A 37 15.52 -8.84 15.01
C ALA A 37 14.30 -8.82 14.08
N ARG A 38 13.94 -9.99 13.53
CA ARG A 38 12.75 -10.17 12.70
C ARG A 38 11.48 -9.77 13.46
N ALA A 39 11.31 -10.23 14.70
CA ALA A 39 10.13 -9.91 15.51
C ALA A 39 10.01 -8.41 15.79
N THR A 40 11.12 -7.74 16.10
CA THR A 40 11.18 -6.28 16.33
C THR A 40 10.71 -5.50 15.10
N TRP A 41 11.25 -5.83 13.92
CA TRP A 41 10.85 -5.16 12.69
C TRP A 41 9.39 -5.47 12.31
N LEU A 42 8.93 -6.72 12.40
CA LEU A 42 7.53 -7.05 12.11
C LEU A 42 6.56 -6.36 13.05
N ARG A 43 6.95 -6.08 14.30
CA ARG A 43 6.15 -5.28 15.24
C ARG A 43 5.97 -3.85 14.73
N MET A 44 6.99 -3.24 14.13
CA MET A 44 6.89 -1.89 13.54
C MET A 44 5.88 -1.81 12.40
N VAL A 45 5.65 -2.90 11.65
CA VAL A 45 4.77 -2.94 10.48
C VAL A 45 3.33 -3.35 10.83
N ARG A 46 3.02 -3.65 12.10
CA ARG A 46 1.62 -3.96 12.49
C ARG A 46 0.71 -2.76 12.35
N GLU A 47 1.24 -1.56 12.52
CA GLU A 47 0.55 -0.29 12.31
C GLU A 47 0.90 0.24 10.91
N PRO A 48 -0.02 0.21 9.95
CA PRO A 48 0.26 0.62 8.58
C PRO A 48 0.52 2.13 8.47
N GLY A 49 1.50 2.54 7.66
CA GLY A 49 1.64 3.94 7.21
C GLY A 49 2.90 4.69 7.66
N GLY A 50 3.80 4.07 8.42
CA GLY A 50 5.08 4.68 8.77
C GLY A 50 6.08 4.69 7.61
N GLU A 51 6.85 5.78 7.46
CA GLU A 51 7.96 5.91 6.50
C GLU A 51 8.98 4.76 6.63
N ALA A 52 9.12 4.18 7.83
CA ALA A 52 10.02 3.06 8.12
C ALA A 52 9.43 1.67 7.78
N ALA A 53 8.14 1.55 7.46
CA ALA A 53 7.47 0.28 7.20
C ALA A 53 8.09 -0.57 6.07
N PRO A 54 8.38 -0.02 4.86
CA PRO A 54 9.01 -0.81 3.80
C PRO A 54 10.42 -1.29 4.19
N ALA A 55 11.19 -0.45 4.90
CA ALA A 55 12.50 -0.82 5.40
C ALA A 55 12.42 -1.97 6.42
N ALA A 56 11.52 -1.86 7.40
CA ALA A 56 11.33 -2.86 8.44
C ALA A 56 10.89 -4.22 7.86
N LEU A 57 9.95 -4.24 6.90
CA LEU A 57 9.56 -5.49 6.22
C LEU A 57 10.73 -6.14 5.48
N TYR A 58 11.52 -5.37 4.75
CA TYR A 58 12.67 -5.90 4.02
C TYR A 58 13.72 -6.48 4.98
N TRP A 59 14.00 -5.80 6.09
CA TRP A 59 14.98 -6.28 7.06
C TRP A 59 14.47 -7.48 7.88
N ALA A 60 13.16 -7.59 8.11
CA ALA A 60 12.55 -8.81 8.63
C ALA A 60 12.80 -10.01 7.69
N ALA A 61 12.60 -9.83 6.38
CA ALA A 61 12.88 -10.85 5.37
C ALA A 61 14.37 -11.25 5.37
N ARG A 62 15.27 -10.27 5.46
CA ARG A 62 16.72 -10.51 5.59
C ARG A 62 17.09 -11.29 6.85
N ALA A 63 16.39 -11.05 7.96
CA ALA A 63 16.60 -11.81 9.18
C ALA A 63 16.06 -13.25 9.07
N ALA A 64 14.96 -13.49 8.35
CA ALA A 64 14.50 -14.85 8.03
C ALA A 64 15.50 -15.59 7.14
N GLU A 65 16.06 -14.90 6.13
CA GLU A 65 17.10 -15.42 5.23
C GLU A 65 18.35 -15.81 6.03
N ALA A 66 18.80 -14.97 6.97
CA ALA A 66 19.93 -15.25 7.84
C ALA A 66 19.70 -16.43 8.80
N GLN A 67 18.44 -16.80 9.07
CA GLN A 67 18.07 -18.01 9.83
C GLN A 67 18.05 -19.29 8.97
N GLY A 68 18.33 -19.19 7.67
CA GLY A 68 18.16 -20.31 6.73
C GLY A 68 16.71 -20.63 6.41
N ARG A 69 15.75 -19.75 6.76
CA ARG A 69 14.32 -19.94 6.50
C ARG A 69 13.95 -19.30 5.15
N SER A 70 14.42 -19.90 4.06
CA SER A 70 14.28 -19.35 2.70
C SER A 70 12.83 -19.13 2.27
N ASP A 71 11.91 -20.07 2.58
CA ASP A 71 10.49 -19.93 2.23
C ASP A 71 9.85 -18.72 2.92
N LEU A 72 10.14 -18.57 4.22
CA LEU A 72 9.65 -17.45 5.02
C LEU A 72 10.22 -16.12 4.52
N ALA A 73 11.52 -16.09 4.17
CA ALA A 73 12.14 -14.92 3.60
C ALA A 73 11.49 -14.53 2.26
N ALA A 74 11.21 -15.51 1.40
CA ALA A 74 10.56 -15.28 0.11
C ALA A 74 9.15 -14.68 0.27
N ASP A 75 8.36 -15.17 1.22
CA ASP A 75 7.04 -14.62 1.51
C ASP A 75 7.11 -13.18 2.04
N GLU A 76 8.08 -12.87 2.90
CA GLU A 76 8.28 -11.51 3.43
C GLU A 76 8.82 -10.54 2.37
N TYR A 77 9.70 -11.00 1.48
CA TYR A 77 10.14 -10.24 0.32
C TYR A 77 8.98 -9.96 -0.64
N ARG A 78 8.14 -10.97 -0.91
CA ARG A 78 6.94 -10.79 -1.74
C ARG A 78 5.99 -9.78 -1.11
N ARG A 79 5.85 -9.80 0.21
CA ARG A 79 5.02 -8.85 0.95
C ARG A 79 5.53 -7.40 0.83
N VAL A 80 6.83 -7.15 0.99
CA VAL A 80 7.34 -5.77 0.83
C VAL A 80 7.24 -5.30 -0.62
N SER A 81 7.48 -6.18 -1.59
CA SER A 81 7.40 -5.84 -3.00
C SER A 81 5.97 -5.61 -3.48
N SER A 82 4.98 -6.30 -2.91
CA SER A 82 3.57 -6.11 -3.27
C SER A 82 2.95 -4.91 -2.55
N GLN A 83 3.30 -4.69 -1.29
CA GLN A 83 2.77 -3.57 -0.52
C GLN A 83 3.44 -2.27 -0.95
N TYR A 84 4.75 -2.24 -1.13
CA TYR A 84 5.52 -1.02 -1.39
C TYR A 84 6.30 -1.08 -2.71
N PRO A 85 5.64 -1.34 -3.87
CA PRO A 85 6.32 -1.64 -5.13
C PRO A 85 7.20 -0.49 -5.67
N ASP A 86 6.84 0.74 -5.34
CA ASP A 86 7.54 1.97 -5.72
C ASP A 86 8.69 2.34 -4.77
N SER A 87 8.73 1.74 -3.56
CA SER A 87 9.78 2.01 -2.59
C SER A 87 11.10 1.31 -2.94
N TYR A 88 12.22 1.91 -2.54
CA TYR A 88 13.55 1.29 -2.64
C TYR A 88 13.59 -0.14 -2.08
N TYR A 89 12.93 -0.38 -0.95
CA TYR A 89 12.92 -1.69 -0.30
C TYR A 89 11.97 -2.70 -0.95
N GLY A 90 10.89 -2.25 -1.59
CA GLY A 90 10.04 -3.12 -2.40
C GLY A 90 10.78 -3.63 -3.63
N GLN A 91 11.51 -2.75 -4.32
CA GLN A 91 12.37 -3.12 -5.46
C GLN A 91 13.49 -4.09 -5.03
N ARG A 92 14.13 -3.86 -3.87
CA ARG A 92 15.13 -4.79 -3.33
C ARG A 92 14.54 -6.14 -2.94
N GLY A 93 13.35 -6.15 -2.35
CA GLY A 93 12.64 -7.39 -2.03
C GLY A 93 12.34 -8.18 -3.28
N ALA A 94 11.84 -7.51 -4.32
CA ALA A 94 11.57 -8.11 -5.62
C ALA A 94 12.83 -8.72 -6.27
N ALA A 95 13.94 -7.98 -6.26
CA ALA A 95 15.22 -8.46 -6.77
C ALA A 95 15.72 -9.71 -6.02
N ARG A 96 15.51 -9.79 -4.70
CA ARG A 96 15.90 -10.95 -3.88
C ARG A 96 15.19 -12.24 -4.26
N ILE A 97 13.95 -12.15 -4.73
CA ILE A 97 13.14 -13.30 -5.16
C ILE A 97 13.01 -13.38 -6.69
N ASN A 98 13.82 -12.62 -7.42
CA ASN A 98 13.88 -12.58 -8.88
C ASN A 98 12.52 -12.31 -9.56
N ILE A 99 11.70 -11.42 -8.99
CA ILE A 99 10.48 -10.93 -9.63
C ILE A 99 10.74 -9.52 -10.18
N SER A 100 10.22 -9.24 -11.37
CA SER A 100 10.23 -7.90 -11.93
C SER A 100 8.98 -7.16 -11.47
N LEU A 101 9.16 -6.05 -10.74
CA LEU A 101 8.07 -5.12 -10.48
C LEU A 101 7.88 -4.27 -11.72
N ARG A 102 6.77 -4.47 -12.41
CA ARG A 102 6.28 -3.51 -13.40
C ARG A 102 5.31 -2.59 -12.70
N ALA A 103 5.56 -1.28 -12.74
CA ALA A 103 4.54 -0.32 -12.37
C ALA A 103 3.34 -0.56 -13.30
N ALA A 104 2.24 -1.07 -12.74
CA ALA A 104 0.99 -1.16 -13.48
C ALA A 104 0.50 0.27 -13.69
N VAL A 105 0.75 0.82 -14.88
CA VAL A 105 0.09 2.05 -15.32
C VAL A 105 -1.32 1.65 -15.68
N ILE A 106 -2.24 1.77 -14.72
CA ILE A 106 -3.66 1.62 -14.98
C ILE A 106 -4.13 2.95 -15.56
N PRO A 107 -4.53 3.02 -16.85
CA PRO A 107 -5.09 4.25 -17.39
C PRO A 107 -6.38 4.57 -16.62
N LEU A 108 -6.42 5.75 -16.04
CA LEU A 108 -7.64 6.28 -15.43
C LEU A 108 -8.53 6.73 -16.59
N GLY A 109 -9.71 6.14 -16.73
CA GLY A 109 -10.58 6.42 -17.88
C GLY A 109 -11.01 7.88 -17.95
N ASP A 110 -11.05 8.42 -19.16
CA ASP A 110 -11.46 9.81 -19.42
C ASP A 110 -12.96 10.02 -19.17
N PRO A 111 -13.38 11.23 -18.75
CA PRO A 111 -14.79 11.59 -18.71
C PRO A 111 -15.41 11.51 -20.11
N PRO A 112 -16.62 10.95 -20.27
CA PRO A 112 -17.34 11.04 -21.53
C PRO A 112 -17.86 12.46 -21.76
N ALA A 113 -18.10 12.79 -23.03
CA ALA A 113 -18.52 14.13 -23.44
C ALA A 113 -19.80 14.60 -22.72
N GLY A 114 -19.80 15.86 -22.28
CA GLY A 114 -20.93 16.51 -21.61
C GLY A 114 -21.01 16.27 -20.11
N GLU A 115 -20.23 15.36 -19.53
CA GLU A 115 -20.22 15.13 -18.09
C GLU A 115 -19.37 16.14 -17.31
N VAL A 116 -18.30 16.65 -17.93
CA VAL A 116 -17.43 17.68 -17.36
C VAL A 116 -17.22 18.74 -18.44
N PRO A 117 -18.04 19.81 -18.50
CA PRO A 117 -17.98 20.78 -19.60
C PRO A 117 -16.59 21.42 -19.82
N ALA A 118 -15.85 21.68 -18.75
CA ALA A 118 -14.47 22.19 -18.85
C ALA A 118 -13.49 21.16 -19.45
N TYR A 119 -13.75 19.86 -19.29
CA TYR A 119 -12.97 18.82 -19.95
C TYR A 119 -13.25 18.77 -21.45
N ASP A 120 -14.51 18.97 -21.85
CA ASP A 120 -14.87 19.05 -23.27
C ASP A 120 -14.16 20.24 -23.96
N GLY A 121 -14.14 21.40 -23.30
CA GLY A 121 -13.39 22.57 -23.77
C GLY A 121 -11.88 22.30 -23.89
N TYR A 122 -11.31 21.58 -22.93
CA TYR A 122 -9.92 21.12 -23.00
C TYR A 122 -9.66 20.24 -24.25
N VAL A 123 -10.52 19.26 -24.53
CA VAL A 123 -10.38 18.35 -25.68
C VAL A 123 -10.44 19.13 -27.01
N GLU A 124 -11.35 20.11 -27.11
CA GLU A 124 -11.47 20.96 -28.29
C GLU A 124 -10.20 21.81 -28.50
N LEU A 125 -9.73 22.49 -27.46
CA LEU A 125 -8.55 23.35 -27.55
C LEU A 125 -7.27 22.54 -27.80
N GLU A 126 -7.18 21.32 -27.25
CA GLU A 126 -6.09 20.39 -27.58
C GLU A 126 -6.09 20.05 -29.07
N ALA A 127 -7.26 19.75 -29.66
CA ALA A 127 -7.38 19.46 -31.08
C ALA A 127 -7.01 20.67 -31.98
N LEU A 128 -7.19 21.89 -31.48
CA LEU A 128 -6.78 23.13 -32.12
C LEU A 128 -5.31 23.51 -31.86
N ALA A 129 -4.57 22.68 -31.11
CA ALA A 129 -3.19 22.95 -30.69
C ALA A 129 -3.02 24.24 -29.86
N GLN A 130 -4.09 24.71 -29.19
CA GLN A 130 -4.07 25.86 -28.28
C GLN A 130 -3.63 25.41 -26.88
N ILE A 131 -2.34 25.17 -26.70
CA ILE A 131 -1.79 24.46 -25.54
C ILE A 131 -2.04 25.19 -24.20
N ASP A 132 -1.88 26.51 -24.16
CA ASP A 132 -2.02 27.29 -22.92
C ASP A 132 -3.48 27.35 -22.46
N ASP A 133 -4.40 27.58 -23.40
CA ASP A 133 -5.84 27.63 -23.15
C ASP A 133 -6.35 26.22 -22.77
N ALA A 134 -5.93 25.18 -23.50
CA ALA A 134 -6.26 23.80 -23.17
C ALA A 134 -5.80 23.45 -21.74
N THR A 135 -4.60 23.86 -21.35
CA THR A 135 -4.08 23.62 -20.00
C THR A 135 -4.90 24.36 -18.94
N THR A 136 -5.42 25.55 -19.26
CA THR A 136 -6.30 26.31 -18.38
C THR A 136 -7.65 25.62 -18.20
N GLU A 137 -8.26 25.15 -19.29
CA GLU A 137 -9.50 24.37 -19.24
C GLU A 137 -9.33 23.06 -18.45
N LEU A 138 -8.19 22.37 -18.63
CA LEU A 138 -7.91 21.14 -17.90
C LEU A 138 -7.78 21.38 -16.38
N LYS A 139 -7.20 22.52 -15.96
CA LYS A 139 -7.16 22.91 -14.55
C LYS A 139 -8.56 23.12 -14.00
N ALA A 140 -9.40 23.87 -14.72
CA ALA A 140 -10.80 24.09 -14.33
C ALA A 140 -11.58 22.77 -14.24
N ALA A 141 -11.33 21.84 -15.16
CA ALA A 141 -11.91 20.50 -15.15
C ALA A 141 -11.45 19.70 -13.91
N ALA A 142 -10.17 19.73 -13.56
CA ALA A 142 -9.64 19.04 -12.39
C ALA A 142 -10.18 19.60 -11.05
N GLU A 143 -10.40 20.92 -10.96
CA GLU A 143 -10.95 21.58 -9.78
C GLU A 143 -12.45 21.31 -9.58
N SER A 144 -13.21 21.29 -10.67
CA SER A 144 -14.66 21.04 -10.67
C SER A 144 -15.05 19.56 -10.81
N ALA A 145 -14.05 18.67 -10.89
CA ALA A 145 -14.25 17.25 -11.17
C ALA A 145 -15.17 16.54 -10.14
N PRO A 146 -16.18 15.79 -10.60
CA PRO A 146 -16.88 14.81 -9.76
C PRO A 146 -15.89 13.83 -9.10
N PRO A 147 -16.18 13.29 -7.90
CA PRO A 147 -15.26 12.39 -7.19
C PRO A 147 -14.77 11.18 -8.01
N LYS A 148 -15.59 10.69 -8.96
CA LYS A 148 -15.24 9.60 -9.88
C LYS A 148 -14.15 9.96 -10.90
N TYR A 149 -13.95 11.24 -11.24
CA TYR A 149 -12.99 11.71 -12.25
C TYR A 149 -11.82 12.49 -11.68
N ARG A 150 -11.87 12.88 -10.40
CA ARG A 150 -10.82 13.70 -9.76
C ARG A 150 -9.41 13.17 -9.98
N GLN A 151 -9.23 11.85 -9.85
CA GLN A 151 -7.92 11.24 -10.05
C GLN A 151 -7.51 11.16 -11.52
N ALA A 152 -8.45 10.92 -12.43
CA ALA A 152 -8.18 10.88 -13.87
C ALA A 152 -7.71 12.23 -14.38
N LEU A 153 -8.45 13.30 -14.06
CA LEU A 153 -8.14 14.66 -14.46
C LEU A 153 -6.88 15.20 -13.77
N GLY A 154 -6.66 14.85 -12.50
CA GLY A 154 -5.41 15.17 -11.81
C GLY A 154 -4.19 14.49 -12.45
N ALA A 155 -4.31 13.22 -12.88
CA ALA A 155 -3.25 12.51 -13.56
C ALA A 155 -2.95 13.12 -14.94
N LEU A 156 -3.99 13.44 -15.72
CA LEU A 156 -3.83 14.10 -17.02
C LEU A 156 -3.15 15.48 -16.87
N LEU A 157 -3.56 16.28 -15.89
CA LEU A 157 -2.94 17.57 -15.61
C LEU A 157 -1.47 17.41 -15.19
N SER A 158 -1.15 16.39 -14.39
CA SER A 158 0.24 16.09 -14.02
C SER A 158 1.12 15.79 -15.24
N GLN A 159 0.58 15.07 -16.22
CA GLN A 159 1.27 14.74 -17.47
C GLN A 159 1.49 16.00 -18.32
N ARG A 160 0.50 16.90 -18.40
CA ARG A 160 0.62 18.17 -19.13
C ARG A 160 1.72 19.05 -18.57
N TYR A 161 1.78 19.22 -17.25
CA TYR A 161 2.85 20.00 -16.62
C TYR A 161 4.24 19.39 -16.88
N ALA A 162 4.35 18.05 -16.84
CA ALA A 162 5.61 17.38 -17.15
C ALA A 162 6.05 17.61 -18.61
N GLN A 163 5.13 17.61 -19.57
CA GLN A 163 5.41 17.88 -20.99
C GLN A 163 5.84 19.33 -21.24
N GLN A 164 5.30 20.28 -20.47
CA GLN A 164 5.64 21.70 -20.55
C GLN A 164 6.93 22.08 -19.82
N GLY A 165 7.57 21.12 -19.13
CA GLY A 165 8.78 21.36 -18.35
C GLY A 165 8.53 21.89 -16.94
N ASP A 166 7.28 22.09 -16.51
CA ASP A 166 6.94 22.35 -15.11
C ASP A 166 6.87 21.03 -14.32
N VAL A 167 8.04 20.42 -14.17
CA VAL A 167 8.19 19.13 -13.49
C VAL A 167 7.76 19.21 -12.03
N ARG A 168 7.90 20.38 -11.38
CA ARG A 168 7.51 20.52 -9.96
C ARG A 168 6.01 20.38 -9.79
N GLN A 169 5.23 21.09 -10.59
CA GLN A 169 3.78 20.98 -10.55
C GLN A 169 3.31 19.59 -10.99
N GLY A 170 3.95 19.03 -12.01
CA GLY A 170 3.70 17.65 -12.45
C GLY A 170 3.86 16.64 -11.32
N ILE A 171 4.98 16.68 -10.58
CA ILE A 171 5.22 15.78 -9.44
C ILE A 171 4.20 16.02 -8.33
N ALA A 172 3.95 17.26 -7.94
CA ALA A 172 3.02 17.58 -6.85
C ALA A 172 1.61 17.04 -7.13
N MET A 173 1.13 17.19 -8.37
CA MET A 173 -0.15 16.64 -8.80
C MET A 173 -0.15 15.11 -8.80
N ALA A 174 0.92 14.48 -9.30
CA ALA A 174 1.03 13.02 -9.29
C ALA A 174 1.05 12.44 -7.86
N GLU A 175 1.69 13.11 -6.91
CA GLU A 175 1.68 12.73 -5.49
C GLU A 175 0.28 12.84 -4.88
N GLN A 176 -0.43 13.93 -5.16
CA GLN A 176 -1.82 14.10 -4.72
C GLN A 176 -2.72 12.99 -5.27
N VAL A 177 -2.54 12.61 -6.54
CA VAL A 177 -3.29 11.53 -7.17
C VAL A 177 -2.99 10.19 -6.50
N ARG A 178 -1.71 9.89 -6.28
CA ARG A 178 -1.27 8.69 -5.56
C ARG A 178 -1.92 8.61 -4.18
N ASP A 179 -1.85 9.68 -3.42
CA ASP A 179 -2.36 9.71 -2.04
C ASP A 179 -3.88 9.55 -2.01
N GLY A 180 -4.59 10.16 -2.96
CA GLY A 180 -6.04 10.02 -3.10
C GLY A 180 -6.52 8.65 -3.58
N LEU A 181 -5.66 7.86 -4.23
CA LEU A 181 -5.89 6.43 -4.51
C LEU A 181 -5.56 5.53 -3.30
N GLY A 182 -5.16 6.11 -2.16
CA GLY A 182 -4.77 5.38 -0.95
C GLY A 182 -3.29 4.96 -0.93
N GLY A 183 -2.47 5.54 -1.80
CA GLY A 183 -1.07 5.23 -2.04
C GLY A 183 -0.10 5.85 -1.02
N ALA A 184 -0.30 5.60 0.27
CA ALA A 184 0.82 5.57 1.21
C ALA A 184 1.48 4.19 1.11
N GLY A 185 2.12 3.88 -0.02
CA GLY A 185 2.83 2.61 -0.23
C GLY A 185 1.96 1.38 0.05
N ARG A 186 0.70 1.40 -0.39
CA ARG A 186 -0.11 0.18 -0.56
C ARG A 186 -0.33 0.03 -2.05
N GLY A 187 0.40 -0.90 -2.65
CA GLY A 187 0.36 -1.19 -4.07
C GLY A 187 -1.07 -1.33 -4.57
N LEU A 188 -1.28 -0.88 -5.81
CA LEU A 188 -2.49 -1.11 -6.58
C LEU A 188 -2.64 -2.62 -6.79
N GLY A 189 -3.38 -3.28 -5.90
CA GLY A 189 -3.59 -4.72 -5.98
C GLY A 189 -4.17 -5.30 -4.69
N GLY A 190 -5.50 -5.34 -4.62
CA GLY A 190 -6.20 -6.09 -3.59
C GLY A 190 -7.53 -5.46 -3.24
N ASP A 191 -8.56 -5.77 -4.03
CA ASP A 191 -9.95 -5.54 -3.68
C ASP A 191 -10.24 -5.90 -2.22
N CYS A 192 -10.55 -4.87 -1.43
CA CYS A 192 -11.43 -5.00 -0.28
C CYS A 192 -12.48 -3.90 -0.41
N ARG A 193 -13.59 -4.26 -1.05
CA ARG A 193 -14.85 -3.50 -1.03
C ARG A 193 -15.14 -3.07 0.40
N SER A 194 -14.88 -1.80 0.70
CA SER A 194 -15.51 -1.11 1.82
C SER A 194 -16.94 -0.81 1.39
N SER A 195 -17.83 -1.78 1.58
CA SER A 195 -19.25 -1.54 1.59
C SER A 195 -19.77 -1.79 2.99
N SER A 196 -20.16 -0.68 3.64
CA SER A 196 -21.07 -0.61 4.79
C SER A 196 -20.54 -1.17 6.11
N GLY A 197 -20.40 -0.28 7.08
CA GLY A 197 -20.06 -0.62 8.45
C GLY A 197 -21.03 -1.64 9.03
N ARG A 198 -20.52 -2.83 9.33
CA ARG A 198 -21.08 -3.72 10.35
C ARG A 198 -19.94 -4.51 11.01
N ARG A 199 -19.74 -4.14 12.27
CA ARG A 199 -18.90 -4.73 13.33
C ARG A 199 -18.70 -6.25 13.14
N CYS A 200 -17.49 -6.69 12.79
CA CYS A 200 -17.12 -8.11 12.81
C CYS A 200 -16.98 -8.60 14.25
N ILE A 201 -18.03 -9.20 14.79
CA ILE A 201 -17.99 -9.97 16.03
C ILE A 201 -17.36 -11.32 15.72
N ARG A 202 -16.18 -11.60 16.29
CA ARG A 202 -15.58 -12.95 16.34
C ARG A 202 -16.54 -13.90 17.05
N ARG A 203 -17.16 -14.84 16.34
CA ARG A 203 -17.69 -16.07 16.97
C ARG A 203 -16.61 -17.15 16.93
N ARG A 204 -16.11 -17.50 18.12
CA ARG A 204 -15.36 -18.72 18.39
C ARG A 204 -16.34 -19.90 18.54
N SER A 205 -15.76 -21.09 18.34
CA SER A 205 -16.12 -22.42 18.85
C SER A 205 -17.25 -23.21 18.22
N GLY A 206 -16.91 -24.46 17.83
CA GLY A 206 -17.82 -25.60 17.90
C GLY A 206 -17.80 -26.51 16.67
N ARG A 207 -16.80 -27.41 16.55
CA ARG A 207 -17.01 -28.68 15.84
C ARG A 207 -18.02 -29.51 16.65
N PRO A 208 -18.95 -30.24 16.03
CA PRO A 208 -19.45 -31.47 16.60
C PRO A 208 -18.93 -32.68 15.82
N SER A 209 -18.39 -33.61 16.61
CA SER A 209 -18.01 -34.96 16.26
C SER A 209 -19.22 -35.78 15.83
N ALA A 210 -19.03 -36.67 14.86
CA ALA A 210 -20.00 -37.65 14.40
C ALA A 210 -20.40 -38.64 15.52
N ALA A 211 -21.67 -39.05 15.54
CA ALA A 211 -22.19 -40.19 16.28
C ALA A 211 -23.13 -41.01 15.34
N PRO A 212 -23.10 -42.36 15.36
CA PRO A 212 -23.82 -43.21 14.43
C PRO A 212 -25.29 -43.50 14.87
N PRO A 213 -26.14 -44.05 13.97
CA PRO A 213 -27.59 -44.09 14.16
C PRO A 213 -28.06 -45.17 15.16
N ARG A 214 -29.15 -44.86 15.89
CA ARG A 214 -29.85 -45.76 16.83
C ARG A 214 -30.88 -46.63 16.10
N ALA A 215 -30.97 -47.90 16.50
CA ALA A 215 -32.01 -48.87 16.14
C ALA A 215 -33.25 -48.74 17.07
N PRO A 216 -34.44 -49.24 16.66
CA PRO A 216 -35.73 -48.91 17.28
C PRO A 216 -36.07 -49.69 18.56
N GLU A 217 -36.96 -49.06 19.34
CA GLU A 217 -37.47 -49.45 20.66
C GLU A 217 -38.26 -50.77 20.68
N SER A 218 -38.06 -51.56 21.75
CA SER A 218 -38.95 -52.65 22.15
C SER A 218 -39.75 -52.24 23.39
N ILE A 219 -41.08 -52.20 23.24
CA ILE A 219 -42.08 -52.02 24.29
C ILE A 219 -42.24 -53.31 25.11
N ARG A 220 -42.27 -53.20 26.44
CA ARG A 220 -42.89 -54.09 27.47
C ARG A 220 -42.59 -53.43 28.83
N THR A 221 -43.49 -53.24 29.79
CA THR A 221 -44.89 -53.60 30.03
C THR A 221 -45.45 -52.51 30.95
#